data_AF-A0A7H4P0J2-F1
#
_entry.id   AF-A0A7H4P0J2-F1
#
_cell.length_a   1.000
_cell.length_b   1.000
_cell.length_c   1.000
_cell.angle_alpha   90.00
_cell.angle_beta   90.00
_cell.angle_gamma   90.00
#
_symmetry.space_group_name_H-M   'P 1'
#
loop_
_entity.id
_entity.type
_entity.pdbx_description
1 polymer ?
#
loop_
_entity_poly.entity_id
_entity_poly.type
_entity_poly.pdbx_seq_one_letter_code
_entity_poly.pdbx_strand_id
1 'polypeptide(L)'
;MSFNTIIDWNGCSAEQQQQLLTRPAISASGASAKTVSEILTNVKDNGDAALREYSAKFDKTDVKALKVSDEEIAAAGARLSDELKQAMAVAVKNIETFPQRAASCRPWMLKPCRACAASR
;
A
#
# COMPACT_ATOMS: atom_id res chain seq x y z
N MET A 1 3.78 -28.91 -14.52
CA MET A 1 4.45 -28.25 -13.38
C MET A 1 3.73 -28.72 -12.13
N SER A 2 4.32 -29.62 -11.35
CA SER A 2 3.66 -30.17 -10.15
C SER A 2 3.96 -29.24 -8.97
N PHE A 3 2.94 -28.53 -8.48
CA PHE A 3 3.08 -27.51 -7.43
C PHE A 3 2.89 -28.06 -6.00
N ASN A 4 3.00 -29.39 -5.80
CA ASN A 4 2.49 -30.02 -4.57
C ASN A 4 3.33 -31.15 -3.98
N THR A 5 4.65 -31.09 -4.11
CA THR A 5 5.56 -32.02 -3.40
C THR A 5 6.14 -31.34 -2.15
N ILE A 6 6.02 -31.99 -1.00
CA ILE A 6 6.66 -31.57 0.26
C ILE A 6 8.16 -31.50 0.02
N ILE A 7 8.77 -30.35 0.35
CA ILE A 7 10.21 -30.14 0.21
C ILE A 7 10.87 -30.42 1.56
N ASP A 8 11.79 -31.39 1.60
CA ASP A 8 12.68 -31.58 2.75
C ASP A 8 13.82 -30.55 2.68
N TRP A 9 13.74 -29.52 3.53
CA TRP A 9 14.70 -28.42 3.58
C TRP A 9 16.13 -28.87 3.89
N ASN A 10 16.29 -29.87 4.76
CA ASN A 10 17.61 -30.37 5.17
C ASN A 10 18.25 -31.29 4.12
N GLY A 11 17.43 -31.85 3.21
CA GLY A 11 17.89 -32.62 2.06
C GLY A 11 18.24 -31.78 0.84
N CYS A 12 17.97 -30.47 0.86
CA CYS A 12 18.26 -29.54 -0.23
C CYS A 12 19.71 -29.04 -0.15
N SER A 13 20.36 -28.88 -1.31
CA SER A 13 21.65 -28.18 -1.41
C SER A 13 21.50 -26.69 -1.09
N ALA A 14 22.61 -26.02 -0.77
CA ALA A 14 22.61 -24.58 -0.51
C ALA A 14 22.05 -23.77 -1.70
N GLU A 15 22.34 -24.21 -2.93
CA GLU A 15 21.83 -23.58 -4.15
C GLU A 15 20.32 -23.78 -4.32
N GLN A 16 19.80 -24.96 -3.97
CA GLN A 16 18.36 -25.24 -3.99
C GLN A 16 17.61 -24.42 -2.95
N GLN A 17 18.16 -24.29 -1.74
CA GLN A 17 17.61 -23.42 -0.69
C GLN A 17 17.55 -21.96 -1.14
N GLN A 18 18.61 -21.47 -1.79
CA GLN A 18 18.64 -20.10 -2.34
C GLN A 18 17.57 -19.90 -3.41
N GLN A 19 17.42 -20.85 -4.35
CA GLN A 19 16.39 -20.77 -5.39
C GLN A 19 14.97 -20.79 -4.82
N LEU A 20 14.71 -21.61 -3.80
CA LEU A 20 13.40 -21.66 -3.14
C LEU A 20 13.03 -20.37 -2.40
N LEU A 21 14.03 -19.63 -1.93
CA LEU A 21 13.84 -18.32 -1.29
C LEU A 21 13.80 -17.17 -2.30
N THR A 22 14.05 -17.41 -3.59
CA THR A 22 13.97 -16.35 -4.59
C THR A 22 12.53 -15.95 -4.83
N ARG A 23 12.26 -14.65 -4.74
CA ARG A 23 11.02 -14.08 -5.27
C ARG A 23 11.17 -13.91 -6.77
N PRO A 24 10.19 -14.32 -7.60
CA PRO A 24 10.25 -14.10 -9.04
C PRO A 24 10.51 -12.63 -9.34
N ALA A 25 11.55 -12.35 -10.13
CA ALA A 25 11.85 -10.99 -10.54
C ALA A 25 10.72 -10.49 -11.45
N ILE A 26 9.92 -9.55 -10.96
CA ILE A 26 8.91 -8.88 -11.77
C ILE A 26 9.66 -7.90 -12.67
N SER A 27 9.96 -8.33 -13.90
CA SER A 27 10.47 -7.42 -14.92
C SER A 27 9.32 -6.53 -15.36
N ALA A 28 9.27 -5.29 -14.87
CA ALA A 28 8.43 -4.27 -15.47
C ALA A 28 8.92 -4.06 -16.90
N SER A 29 8.07 -4.37 -17.89
CA SER A 29 8.40 -4.16 -19.30
C SER A 29 8.67 -2.68 -19.56
N GLY A 30 9.74 -2.33 -20.28
CA GLY A 30 10.11 -0.92 -20.55
C GLY A 30 8.98 -0.09 -21.19
N ALA A 31 8.03 -0.75 -21.85
CA ALA A 31 6.82 -0.13 -22.38
C ALA A 31 5.89 0.43 -21.29
N SER A 32 5.70 -0.25 -20.16
CA SER A 32 4.83 0.25 -19.08
C SER A 32 5.44 1.46 -18.38
N ALA A 33 6.76 1.46 -18.18
CA ALA A 33 7.47 2.61 -17.63
C ALA A 33 7.34 3.86 -18.52
N LYS A 34 7.42 3.70 -19.85
CA LYS A 34 7.23 4.79 -20.80
C LYS A 34 5.79 5.35 -20.75
N THR A 35 4.79 4.47 -20.78
CA THR A 35 3.37 4.88 -20.70
C THR A 35 3.08 5.64 -19.41
N VAL A 36 3.59 5.17 -18.26
CA VAL A 36 3.41 5.88 -16.98
C VAL A 36 4.07 7.25 -17.00
N SER A 37 5.27 7.38 -17.57
CA SER A 37 5.96 8.67 -17.71
C SER A 37 5.18 9.66 -18.57
N GLU A 38 4.57 9.20 -19.66
CA GLU A 38 3.72 10.02 -20.53
C GLU A 38 2.46 10.49 -19.80
N ILE A 39 1.79 9.59 -19.05
CA ILE A 39 0.62 9.94 -18.23
C ILE A 39 0.98 10.99 -17.17
N LEU A 40 2.10 10.81 -16.46
CA LEU A 40 2.55 11.76 -15.44
C LEU A 40 2.82 13.15 -16.03
N THR A 41 3.45 13.21 -17.20
CA THR A 41 3.73 14.48 -17.90
C THR A 41 2.43 15.15 -18.31
N ASN A 42 1.50 14.39 -18.90
CA ASN A 42 0.21 14.92 -19.34
C ASN A 42 -0.64 15.44 -18.17
N VAL A 43 -0.67 14.73 -17.03
CA VAL A 43 -1.38 15.20 -15.82
C VAL A 43 -0.72 16.44 -15.24
N LYS A 44 0.61 16.57 -15.31
CA LYS A 44 1.32 17.77 -14.85
C LYS A 44 0.99 19.00 -15.71
N ASP A 45 0.91 18.83 -17.02
CA ASP A 45 0.73 19.95 -17.96
C ASP A 45 -0.75 20.34 -18.13
N ASN A 46 -1.66 19.36 -18.12
CA ASN A 46 -3.08 19.57 -18.42
C ASN A 46 -4.02 19.35 -17.20
N GLY A 47 -3.48 18.96 -16.04
CA GLY A 47 -4.22 18.86 -14.78
C GLY A 47 -5.48 18.01 -14.86
N ASP A 48 -6.60 18.56 -14.37
CA ASP A 48 -7.90 17.89 -14.31
C ASP A 48 -8.46 17.53 -15.69
N ALA A 49 -8.07 18.24 -16.75
CA ALA A 49 -8.51 17.93 -18.11
C ALA A 49 -7.93 16.58 -18.58
N ALA A 50 -6.66 16.31 -18.27
CA ALA A 50 -6.03 15.02 -18.55
C ALA A 50 -6.67 13.89 -17.75
N LEU A 51 -7.04 14.13 -16.49
CA LEU A 51 -7.73 13.13 -15.66
C LEU A 51 -9.09 12.75 -16.24
N ARG A 52 -9.86 13.72 -16.75
CA ARG A 52 -11.14 13.47 -17.42
C ARG A 52 -10.97 12.70 -18.72
N GLU A 53 -9.97 13.05 -19.53
CA GLU A 53 -9.64 12.32 -20.76
C GLU A 53 -9.28 10.86 -20.46
N TYR A 54 -8.44 10.62 -19.44
CA TYR A 54 -8.06 9.27 -19.06
C TYR A 54 -9.23 8.47 -18.49
N SER A 55 -10.11 9.07 -17.67
CA SER A 55 -11.30 8.36 -17.18
C SER A 55 -12.26 8.00 -18.33
N ALA A 56 -12.45 8.91 -19.30
CA ALA A 56 -13.22 8.59 -20.50
C ALA A 56 -12.58 7.46 -21.33
N LYS A 57 -11.24 7.42 -21.42
CA LYS A 57 -10.50 6.43 -22.21
C LYS A 57 -10.44 5.06 -21.55
N PHE A 58 -10.21 4.99 -20.24
CA PHE A 58 -10.00 3.74 -19.51
C PHE A 58 -11.27 3.23 -18.83
N ASP A 59 -11.99 4.10 -18.15
CA ASP A 59 -13.21 3.76 -17.39
C ASP A 59 -14.49 3.91 -18.22
N LYS A 60 -14.36 4.40 -19.47
CA LYS A 60 -15.48 4.66 -20.41
C LYS A 60 -16.59 5.52 -19.83
N THR A 61 -16.26 6.34 -18.82
CA THR A 61 -17.21 7.14 -18.06
C THR A 61 -16.74 8.57 -18.05
N ASP A 62 -17.67 9.51 -18.30
CA ASP A 62 -17.38 10.94 -18.24
C ASP A 62 -17.52 11.43 -16.78
N VAL A 63 -16.38 11.69 -16.14
CA VAL A 63 -16.32 12.11 -14.74
C VAL A 63 -16.44 13.64 -14.66
N LYS A 64 -17.63 14.11 -14.26
CA LYS A 64 -17.91 15.54 -14.09
C LYS A 64 -17.31 16.10 -12.80
N ALA A 65 -17.39 15.33 -11.71
CA ALA A 65 -16.84 15.68 -10.41
C ALA A 65 -15.74 14.67 -10.03
N LEU A 66 -14.52 15.16 -9.83
CA LEU A 66 -13.39 14.31 -9.39
C LEU A 66 -13.51 13.93 -7.91
N LYS A 67 -14.19 14.76 -7.11
CA LYS A 67 -14.50 14.51 -5.72
C LYS A 67 -15.93 13.96 -5.60
N VAL A 68 -16.06 12.78 -4.98
CA VAL A 68 -17.35 12.18 -4.63
C VAL A 68 -18.07 13.08 -3.61
N SER A 69 -19.37 13.29 -3.79
CA SER A 69 -20.15 14.15 -2.90
C SER A 69 -20.49 13.45 -1.59
N ASP A 70 -20.75 14.22 -0.53
CA ASP A 70 -21.11 13.66 0.77
C ASP A 70 -22.45 12.91 0.70
N GLU A 71 -23.35 13.33 -0.19
CA GLU A 71 -24.62 12.66 -0.46
C GLU A 71 -24.42 11.29 -1.11
N GLU A 72 -23.49 11.17 -2.06
CA GLU A 72 -23.14 9.90 -2.69
C GLU A 72 -22.51 8.93 -1.69
N ILE A 73 -21.66 9.44 -0.80
CA ILE A 73 -21.06 8.65 0.30
C ILE A 73 -22.15 8.17 1.26
N ALA A 74 -23.07 9.04 1.66
CA ALA A 74 -24.18 8.68 2.55
C ALA A 74 -25.12 7.65 1.91
N ALA A 75 -25.46 7.83 0.62
CA ALA A 75 -26.28 6.90 -0.13
C ALA A 75 -25.60 5.52 -0.29
N ALA A 76 -24.29 5.49 -0.55
CA ALA A 76 -23.52 4.26 -0.60
C ALA A 76 -23.50 3.56 0.77
N GLY A 77 -23.28 4.31 1.86
CA GLY A 77 -23.32 3.78 3.23
C GLY A 77 -24.70 3.22 3.62
N ALA A 78 -25.78 3.84 3.17
CA ALA A 78 -27.14 3.37 3.40
C ALA A 78 -27.45 2.04 2.68
N ARG A 79 -26.79 1.75 1.55
CA ARG A 79 -26.96 0.49 0.80
C ARG A 79 -26.28 -0.71 1.45
N LEU A 80 -25.38 -0.49 2.41
CA LEU A 80 -24.66 -1.57 3.09
C LEU A 80 -25.53 -2.17 4.20
N SER A 81 -25.47 -3.51 4.35
CA SER A 81 -26.11 -4.21 5.45
C SER A 81 -25.46 -3.89 6.79
N ASP A 82 -26.23 -3.99 7.87
CA ASP A 82 -25.72 -3.72 9.21
C ASP A 82 -24.66 -4.73 9.65
N GLU A 83 -24.74 -5.98 9.17
CA GLU A 83 -23.72 -7.00 9.39
C GLU A 83 -22.35 -6.58 8.81
N LEU A 84 -22.32 -6.08 7.58
CA LEU A 84 -21.08 -5.62 6.95
C LEU A 84 -20.51 -4.39 7.67
N LYS A 85 -21.38 -3.45 8.08
CA LYS A 85 -20.97 -2.30 8.88
C LYS A 85 -20.35 -2.71 10.21
N GLN A 86 -20.94 -3.69 10.89
CA GLN A 86 -20.39 -4.23 12.14
C GLN A 86 -19.05 -4.93 11.94
N ALA A 87 -18.92 -5.74 10.88
CA ALA A 87 -17.65 -6.41 10.54
C ALA A 87 -16.53 -5.40 10.27
N MET A 88 -16.82 -4.35 9.49
CA MET A 88 -15.89 -3.26 9.23
C MET A 88 -15.52 -2.48 10.51
N ALA A 89 -16.48 -2.20 11.39
CA ALA A 89 -16.23 -1.51 12.66
C ALA A 89 -15.29 -2.32 13.57
N VAL A 90 -15.44 -3.65 13.62
CA VAL A 90 -14.53 -4.53 14.36
C VAL A 90 -13.13 -4.52 13.75
N ALA A 91 -13.03 -4.59 12.42
CA ALA A 91 -11.74 -4.51 11.71
C ALA A 91 -11.02 -3.18 11.98
N VAL A 92 -11.74 -2.05 11.86
CA VAL A 92 -11.22 -0.71 12.14
C VAL A 92 -10.71 -0.62 13.58
N LYS A 93 -11.51 -1.07 14.56
CA LYS A 93 -11.09 -1.08 15.97
C LYS A 93 -9.79 -1.86 16.19
N ASN A 94 -9.65 -3.01 15.54
CA ASN A 94 -8.43 -3.83 15.66
C ASN A 94 -7.22 -3.15 15.00
N ILE A 95 -7.42 -2.53 13.82
CA ILE A 95 -6.40 -1.79 13.09
C ILE A 95 -5.98 -0.52 13.84
N GLU A 96 -6.86 0.14 14.59
CA GLU A 96 -6.51 1.32 15.40
C GLU A 96 -5.78 0.93 16.70
N THR A 97 -6.23 -0.16 17.33
CA THR A 97 -5.71 -0.60 18.63
C THR A 97 -4.27 -1.13 18.52
N PHE A 98 -3.93 -1.84 17.43
CA PHE A 98 -2.61 -2.46 17.28
C PHE A 98 -1.46 -1.44 17.13
N PRO A 99 -1.53 -0.43 16.24
CA PRO A 99 -0.54 0.63 16.12
C PRO A 99 -0.43 1.50 17.36
N GLN A 100 -1.52 1.79 18.08
CA GLN A 100 -1.45 2.54 19.34
C GLN A 100 -0.62 1.80 20.42
N ARG A 101 -0.66 0.47 20.41
CA ARG A 101 0.17 -0.37 21.29
C ARG A 101 1.64 -0.44 20.81
N ALA A 102 1.84 -0.46 19.50
CA ALA A 102 3.18 -0.50 18.88
C ALA A 102 3.89 0.87 18.87
N ALA A 103 3.14 1.98 18.90
CA ALA A 103 3.66 3.36 18.86
C ALA A 103 4.25 3.84 20.20
N SER A 104 4.54 2.94 21.13
CA SER A 104 5.31 3.26 22.33
C SER A 104 6.81 3.42 22.01
N CYS A 105 7.15 4.26 21.03
CA CYS A 105 8.47 4.88 20.98
C CYS A 105 8.55 5.89 22.12
N ARG A 106 8.86 5.40 23.33
CA ARG A 106 9.31 6.29 24.39
C ARG A 106 10.57 7.01 23.89
N PRO A 107 10.68 8.34 24.02
CA PRO A 107 11.93 9.02 23.82
C PRO A 107 12.97 8.37 24.75
N TRP A 108 14.01 7.81 24.16
CA TRP A 108 15.12 7.20 24.85
C TRP A 108 15.97 8.35 25.42
N MET A 109 15.57 8.86 26.58
CA MET A 109 16.35 9.83 27.34
C MET A 109 17.55 9.13 27.95
N LEU A 110 18.63 8.95 27.17
CA LEU A 110 19.94 8.63 27.70
C LEU A 110 20.41 9.83 28.53
N LYS A 111 20.43 9.69 29.86
CA LYS A 111 21.10 10.68 30.72
C LYS A 111 22.59 10.62 30.42
N PRO A 112 23.24 11.71 29.98
CA PRO A 112 24.70 11.72 29.82
C PRO A 112 25.35 11.46 31.18
N CYS A 113 26.38 10.61 31.19
CA CYS A 113 27.23 10.40 32.36
C CYS A 113 27.89 11.74 32.75
N ARG A 114 27.82 12.13 34.03
CA ARG A 114 28.41 13.40 34.54
C ARG A 114 29.92 13.54 34.28
N ALA A 115 30.60 12.45 33.92
CA ALA A 115 32.04 12.41 33.70
C ALA A 115 32.52 13.07 32.39
N CYS A 116 31.65 13.34 31.41
CA CYS A 116 32.07 13.92 30.12
C CYS A 116 31.94 15.46 30.04
N ALA A 117 31.48 16.14 31.09
CA ALA A 117 31.21 17.59 31.06
C ALA A 117 32.38 18.48 31.53
N ALA A 118 33.53 17.91 31.89
CA ALA A 118 34.68 18.67 32.41
C ALA A 118 35.98 18.27 31.68
N SER A 119 36.05 18.57 30.38
CA SER A 119 37.31 18.71 29.66
C SER A 119 37.13 19.74 28.53
N ARG A 120 37.02 21.00 28.92
CA ARG A 120 37.30 22.12 28.04
C ARG A 120 37.88 23.26 28.86
#